data_AF-A0A2N2SKK9-F1
#
_entry.id   AF-A0A2N2SKK9-F1
#
_cell.length_a   1.000
_cell.length_b   1.000
_cell.length_c   1.000
_cell.angle_alpha   90.00
_cell.angle_beta   90.00
_cell.angle_gamma   90.00
#
_symmetry.space_group_name_H-M   'P 1'
#
loop_
_entity.id
_entity.type
_entity.pdbx_description
1 polymer ?
#
loop_
_entity_poly.entity_id
_entity_poly.type
_entity_poly.pdbx_seq_one_letter_code
_entity_poly.pdbx_strand_id
1 'polypeptide(L)'
;MRGASLFLAGFGMIAGNASTNTILQTILPAGLRGRVLALYTAANLGAAAAGGLVAGWVAERAGPETTLLAAGGLLLVVALRFRFGLEHLRVHLRPLYAELGITHVTPTMGRKAAP
;
A
#
# COMPACT_ATOMS: atom_id res chain seq x y z
N MET A 1 -22.70 -12.66 8.54
CA MET A 1 -21.68 -11.69 9.00
C MET A 1 -20.23 -12.17 8.76
N ARG A 2 -19.87 -13.44 8.97
CA ARG A 2 -18.49 -13.96 8.78
C ARG A 2 -17.94 -13.91 7.33
N GLY A 3 -18.80 -14.06 6.33
CA GLY A 3 -18.39 -14.00 4.92
C GLY A 3 -17.98 -12.59 4.46
N ALA A 4 -18.65 -11.56 4.97
CA ALA A 4 -18.37 -10.17 4.63
C ALA A 4 -16.99 -9.73 5.14
N SER A 5 -16.60 -10.14 6.35
CA SER A 5 -15.27 -9.84 6.90
C SER A 5 -14.14 -10.50 6.10
N LEU A 6 -14.32 -11.75 5.66
CA LEU A 6 -13.34 -12.44 4.82
C LEU A 6 -13.23 -11.79 3.43
N PHE A 7 -14.37 -11.40 2.85
CA PHE A 7 -14.40 -10.68 1.58
C PHE A 7 -13.66 -9.33 1.68
N LEU A 8 -13.96 -8.52 2.69
CA LEU A 8 -13.31 -7.22 2.89
C LEU A 8 -11.80 -7.36 3.14
N ALA A 9 -11.40 -8.34 3.96
CA ALA A 9 -9.99 -8.62 4.22
C ALA A 9 -9.24 -9.05 2.95
N GLY A 10 -9.80 -9.98 2.18
CA GLY A 10 -9.21 -10.44 0.92
C GLY A 10 -9.16 -9.34 -0.15
N PHE A 11 -10.25 -8.58 -0.30
CA PHE A 11 -10.31 -7.45 -1.23
C PHE A 11 -9.25 -6.39 -0.91
N GLY A 12 -9.14 -5.99 0.36
CA GLY A 12 -8.14 -5.01 0.79
C GLY A 12 -6.70 -5.48 0.54
N MET A 13 -6.42 -6.75 0.83
CA MET A 13 -5.11 -7.35 0.58
C MET A 13 -4.74 -7.34 -0.91
N ILE A 14 -5.65 -7.79 -1.78
CA ILE A 14 -5.41 -7.85 -3.23
C ILE A 14 -5.28 -6.44 -3.82
N ALA A 15 -6.20 -5.53 -3.47
CA ALA A 15 -6.19 -4.16 -3.98
C ALA A 15 -4.91 -3.41 -3.55
N GLY A 16 -4.48 -3.57 -2.29
CA GLY A 16 -3.25 -2.98 -1.77
C GLY A 16 -2.01 -3.53 -2.49
N ASN A 17 -1.95 -4.85 -2.68
CA ASN A 17 -0.83 -5.49 -3.38
C ASN A 17 -0.77 -5.07 -4.85
N ALA A 18 -1.90 -5.06 -5.56
CA ALA A 18 -1.95 -4.62 -6.95
C ALA A 18 -1.52 -3.15 -7.10
N SER A 19 -2.03 -2.27 -6.24
CA SER A 19 -1.68 -0.84 -6.26
C SER A 19 -0.20 -0.61 -6.01
N THR A 20 0.38 -1.27 -5.01
CA THR A 20 1.81 -1.13 -4.65
C THR A 20 2.70 -1.61 -5.81
N ASN A 21 2.37 -2.75 -6.40
CA ASN A 21 3.10 -3.27 -7.56
C ASN A 21 3.01 -2.32 -8.76
N THR A 22 1.84 -1.76 -9.06
CA THR A 22 1.67 -0.80 -10.16
C THR A 22 2.45 0.50 -9.92
N ILE A 23 2.39 1.06 -8.70
CA ILE A 23 3.16 2.27 -8.36
C ILE A 23 4.65 1.98 -8.50
N LEU A 24 5.14 0.89 -7.92
CA LEU A 24 6.54 0.53 -7.98
C LEU A 24 7.00 0.32 -9.43
N GLN A 25 6.20 -0.36 -10.26
CA GLN A 25 6.55 -0.60 -11.65
C GLN A 25 6.55 0.67 -12.51
N THR A 26 5.67 1.64 -12.22
CA THR A 26 5.54 2.88 -13.00
C THR A 26 6.59 3.93 -12.65
N ILE A 27 6.98 4.07 -11.38
CA ILE A 27 7.97 5.08 -10.95
C ILE A 27 9.43 4.65 -11.21
N LEU A 28 9.68 3.37 -11.48
CA LEU A 28 11.04 2.85 -11.61
C LEU A 28 11.61 3.02 -13.04
N PRO A 29 12.84 3.57 -13.18
CA PRO A 29 13.55 3.65 -14.45
C PRO A 29 13.87 2.26 -15.03
N ALA A 30 13.88 2.13 -16.35
CA ALA A 30 14.04 0.85 -17.05
C ALA A 30 15.29 0.05 -16.63
N GLY A 31 16.43 0.72 -16.41
CA GLY A 31 17.69 0.06 -16.02
C GLY A 31 17.75 -0.46 -14.58
N LEU A 32 16.88 0.01 -13.69
CA LEU A 32 16.87 -0.36 -12.26
C LEU A 32 15.66 -1.19 -11.86
N ARG A 33 14.62 -1.24 -12.71
CA ARG A 33 13.34 -1.89 -12.42
C ARG A 33 13.50 -3.32 -11.91
N GLY A 34 14.32 -4.14 -12.58
CA GLY A 34 14.54 -5.53 -12.19
C GLY A 34 15.20 -5.70 -10.82
N ARG A 35 16.20 -4.86 -10.49
CA ARG A 35 16.92 -4.92 -9.20
C ARG A 35 16.02 -4.49 -8.04
N VAL A 36 15.30 -3.39 -8.21
CA VAL A 36 14.42 -2.87 -7.14
C VAL A 36 13.22 -3.79 -6.94
N LEU A 37 12.64 -4.32 -8.02
CA LEU A 37 11.51 -5.24 -7.89
C LEU A 37 11.93 -6.58 -7.24
N ALA A 38 13.15 -7.06 -7.51
CA ALA A 38 13.71 -8.24 -6.85
C ALA A 38 13.91 -8.00 -5.34
N LEU A 39 14.49 -6.86 -4.95
CA LEU A 39 14.65 -6.48 -3.54
C LEU A 39 13.29 -6.33 -2.84
N TYR A 40 12.33 -5.66 -3.48
CA TYR A 40 10.96 -5.53 -2.97
C TYR A 40 10.32 -6.90 -2.74
N THR A 41 10.42 -7.80 -3.71
CA THR A 41 9.85 -9.16 -3.61
C THR A 41 10.52 -9.94 -2.49
N ALA A 42 11.85 -9.93 -2.40
CA ALA A 42 12.59 -10.61 -1.34
C ALA A 42 12.23 -10.05 0.05
N ALA A 43 12.14 -8.73 0.20
CA ALA A 43 11.74 -8.09 1.44
C ALA A 43 10.30 -8.44 1.81
N ASN A 44 9.37 -8.45 0.84
CA ASN A 44 7.97 -8.78 1.08
C ASN A 44 7.78 -10.24 1.53
N LEU A 45 8.45 -11.19 0.87
CA LEU A 45 8.45 -12.59 1.29
C LEU A 45 9.10 -12.77 2.66
N GLY A 46 10.23 -12.09 2.90
CA GLY A 46 10.93 -12.12 4.19
C GLY A 46 10.06 -11.57 5.34
N ALA A 47 9.37 -10.45 5.10
CA ALA A 47 8.44 -9.86 6.06
C ALA A 47 7.24 -10.78 6.34
N ALA A 48 6.70 -11.45 5.31
CA ALA A 48 5.62 -12.43 5.49
C ALA A 48 6.08 -13.62 6.35
N ALA A 49 7.27 -14.17 6.08
CA ALA A 49 7.84 -15.27 6.84
C ALA A 49 8.13 -14.87 8.30
N ALA A 50 8.78 -13.72 8.51
CA ALA A 50 9.06 -13.18 9.84
C ALA A 50 7.76 -12.88 10.62
N GLY A 51 6.77 -12.28 9.96
CA GLY A 51 5.45 -12.04 10.55
C GLY A 51 4.75 -13.33 10.94
N GLY A 52 4.85 -14.38 10.13
CA GLY A 52 4.34 -15.71 10.46
C GLY A 52 5.01 -16.34 11.68
N LEU A 53 6.34 -16.22 11.81
CA LEU A 53 7.08 -16.69 12.98
C LEU A 53 6.68 -15.94 14.25
N VAL A 54 6.60 -14.61 14.19
CA VAL A 54 6.17 -13.78 15.33
C VAL A 54 4.72 -14.11 15.70
N ALA A 55 3.82 -14.20 14.72
CA ALA A 55 2.43 -14.56 14.97
C ALA A 55 2.30 -15.96 15.58
N GLY A 56 3.05 -16.95 15.09
CA GLY A 56 3.09 -18.30 15.66
C GLY A 56 3.60 -18.32 17.10
N TRP A 57 4.69 -17.61 17.38
CA TRP A 57 5.27 -17.49 18.72
C TRP A 57 4.32 -16.82 19.73
N VAL A 58 3.54 -15.83 19.28
CA VAL A 58 2.48 -15.20 20.10
C VAL A 58 1.30 -16.15 20.27
N ALA A 59 0.90 -16.86 19.22
CA ALA A 59 -0.22 -17.80 19.26
C ALA A 59 0.02 -18.98 20.20
N GLU A 60 1.26 -19.45 20.30
CA GLU A 60 1.64 -20.52 21.23
C GLU A 60 1.52 -20.09 22.70
N ARG A 61 1.74 -18.81 23.01
CA ARG A 61 1.69 -18.28 24.38
C ARG A 61 0.33 -17.75 24.80
N ALA A 62 -0.32 -16.99 23.91
CA ALA A 62 -1.54 -16.24 24.21
C ALA A 62 -2.79 -16.87 23.57
N GLY A 63 -2.62 -17.86 22.70
CA GLY A 63 -3.69 -18.49 21.95
C GLY A 63 -3.91 -17.88 20.55
N PRO A 64 -4.56 -18.63 19.64
CA PRO A 64 -4.79 -18.19 18.26
C PRO A 64 -5.76 -17.01 18.16
N GLU A 65 -6.78 -16.93 19.01
CA GLU A 65 -7.80 -15.87 18.95
C GLU A 65 -7.24 -14.49 19.35
N THR A 66 -6.47 -14.43 20.45
CA THR A 66 -5.82 -13.19 20.91
C THR A 66 -4.78 -12.70 19.90
N THR A 67 -4.05 -13.60 19.26
CA THR A 67 -3.10 -13.29 18.19
C THR A 67 -3.78 -12.68 16.99
N LEU A 68 -4.93 -13.24 16.57
CA LEU A 68 -5.71 -12.70 15.46
C LEU A 68 -6.22 -11.28 15.77
N LEU A 69 -6.72 -11.07 16.99
CA LEU A 69 -7.19 -9.75 17.45
C LEU A 69 -6.05 -8.74 17.50
N ALA A 70 -4.88 -9.12 18.01
CA ALA A 70 -3.70 -8.26 18.06
C ALA A 70 -3.20 -7.91 16.65
N ALA A 71 -3.14 -8.88 15.74
CA ALA A 71 -2.76 -8.65 14.34
C ALA A 71 -3.76 -7.74 13.62
N GLY A 72 -5.06 -7.94 13.83
CA GLY A 72 -6.11 -7.06 13.32
C GLY A 72 -5.99 -5.64 13.85
N GLY A 73 -5.77 -5.48 15.16
CA GLY A 73 -5.54 -4.17 15.78
C GLY A 73 -4.29 -3.46 15.23
N LEU A 74 -3.19 -4.19 15.07
CA LEU A 74 -1.97 -3.68 14.46
C LEU A 74 -2.21 -3.22 13.02
N LEU A 75 -2.94 -4.01 12.22
CA LEU A 75 -3.32 -3.64 10.86
C LEU A 75 -4.15 -2.35 10.81
N LEU A 76 -5.08 -2.14 11.76
CA LEU A 76 -5.84 -0.91 11.85
C LEU A 76 -4.95 0.30 12.15
N VAL A 77 -4.01 0.17 13.09
CA VAL A 77 -3.04 1.25 13.41
C VAL A 77 -2.19 1.59 12.20
N VAL A 78 -1.69 0.58 11.48
CA VAL A 78 -0.92 0.77 10.25
C VAL A 78 -1.77 1.44 9.17
N ALA A 79 -3.02 1.01 8.99
CA ALA A 79 -3.94 1.61 8.03
C ALA A 79 -4.25 3.08 8.36
N LEU A 80 -4.47 3.42 9.63
CA LEU A 80 -4.63 4.81 10.06
C LEU A 80 -3.38 5.63 9.76
N ARG A 81 -2.19 5.14 10.16
CA ARG A 81 -0.92 5.81 9.85
C ARG A 81 -0.74 6.00 8.35
N PHE A 82 -1.05 4.99 7.54
CA PHE A 82 -0.97 5.06 6.09
C PHE A 82 -1.94 6.10 5.52
N ARG A 83 -3.16 6.19 6.04
CA ARG A 83 -4.13 7.23 5.66
C ARG A 83 -3.60 8.64 5.91
N PHE A 84 -2.95 8.89 7.04
CA PHE A 84 -2.32 10.18 7.32
C PHE A 84 -1.06 10.42 6.46
N GLY A 85 -0.27 9.37 6.20
CA GLY A 85 0.91 9.45 5.33
C GLY A 85 0.60 9.64 3.85
N LEU A 86 -0.56 9.18 3.38
CA LEU A 86 -1.04 9.35 2.00
C LEU A 86 -1.16 10.83 1.61
N GLU A 87 -1.50 11.71 2.55
CA GLU A 87 -1.55 13.14 2.31
C GLU A 87 -0.15 13.71 2.02
N HIS A 88 0.85 13.21 2.74
CA HIS A 88 2.25 13.57 2.55
C HIS A 88 2.87 12.97 1.28
N LEU A 89 2.47 11.73 0.94
CA LEU A 89 2.89 11.04 -0.28
C LEU A 89 2.28 11.70 -1.53
N ARG A 90 1.03 12.18 -1.44
CA ARG A 90 0.36 12.94 -2.51
C ARG A 90 1.05 14.25 -2.85
N VAL A 91 1.78 14.86 -1.92
CA VAL A 91 2.55 16.08 -2.20
C VAL A 91 3.80 15.76 -3.02
N HIS A 92 4.49 14.65 -2.71
CA HIS A 92 5.74 14.26 -3.40
C HIS A 92 5.52 13.53 -4.72
N LEU A 93 4.42 12.79 -4.87
CA LEU A 93 4.10 12.12 -6.13
C LEU A 93 3.51 13.06 -7.19
N ARG A 94 2.97 14.23 -6.79
CA ARG A 94 2.38 15.22 -7.70
C ARG A 94 3.34 15.72 -8.80
N PRO A 95 4.60 16.09 -8.51
CA PRO A 95 5.55 16.48 -9.55
C PRO A 95 5.95 15.33 -10.48
N LEU A 96 6.13 14.12 -9.95
CA LEU A 96 6.42 12.92 -10.75
C LEU A 96 5.25 12.54 -11.69
N TYR A 97 4.01 12.60 -11.21
CA TYR A 97 2.83 12.36 -12.05
C TYR A 97 2.61 13.45 -13.12
N ALA A 98 3.05 14.68 -12.86
CA ALA A 98 3.02 15.77 -13.83
C ALA A 98 4.09 15.57 -14.93
N GLU A 99 5.31 15.14 -14.57
CA GLU A 99 6.35 14.76 -15.54
C GLU A 99 5.95 13.53 -16.38
N LEU A 100 5.24 12.58 -15.78
CA LEU A 100 4.73 11.38 -16.47
C LEU A 100 3.47 11.65 -17.32
N GLY A 101 2.90 12.86 -17.28
CA GLY A 101 1.70 13.22 -18.05
C GLY A 101 0.40 12.54 -17.57
N ILE A 102 0.37 12.00 -16.35
CA ILE A 102 -0.76 11.21 -15.81
C ILE A 102 -1.81 12.11 -15.14
N THR A 103 -1.52 13.39 -14.90
CA THR A 103 -2.52 14.34 -14.40
C THR A 103 -3.38 14.91 -15.54
N HIS A 104 -4.56 14.32 -15.75
CA HIS A 104 -5.73 15.09 -16.15
C HIS A 104 -6.13 15.98 -14.95
N VAL A 105 -5.43 17.10 -14.75
CA VAL A 105 -6.07 18.27 -14.15
C VAL A 105 -7.09 18.70 -15.20
N THR A 106 -8.38 18.56 -14.92
CA THR A 106 -9.43 19.24 -15.69
C THR A 106 -8.94 20.67 -15.88
N PRO A 107 -8.80 21.16 -17.12
CA PRO A 107 -8.40 22.53 -17.30
C PRO A 107 -9.45 23.35 -16.55
N THR A 108 -9.06 24.05 -15.49
CA THR A 108 -9.77 25.24 -15.09
C THR A 108 -9.59 26.23 -16.24
N MET A 109 -10.34 26.00 -17.31
CA MET A 109 -10.70 26.97 -18.34
C MET A 109 -11.52 28.03 -17.61
N GLY A 110 -10.78 28.93 -16.97
CA GLY A 110 -11.31 29.89 -16.03
C GLY A 110 -10.22 30.84 -15.61
N ARG A 111 -9.63 31.56 -16.59
CA ARG A 111 -9.35 33.01 -16.56
C ARG A 111 -8.14 33.43 -17.43
N LYS A 112 -8.47 33.96 -18.62
CA LYS A 112 -8.00 35.25 -19.17
C LYS A 112 -8.83 35.51 -20.44
N ALA A 113 -9.93 36.25 -20.30
CA ALA A 113 -10.04 37.70 -20.49
C ALA A 113 -10.39 38.05 -21.95
N ALA A 114 -11.64 38.51 -22.11
CA ALA A 114 -12.22 39.52 -23.01
C ALA A 114 -11.32 40.20 -24.08
N PRO A 115 -11.94 40.66 -25.21
CA PRO A 115 -11.30 41.02 -26.48
C PRO A 115 -10.34 42.22 -26.42
#